data_AF-A0A1I4TNT3-F1
#
_entry.id   AF-A0A1I4TNT3-F1
#
_cell.length_a   1.000
_cell.length_b   1.000
_cell.length_c   1.000
_cell.angle_alpha   90.00
_cell.angle_beta   90.00
_cell.angle_gamma   90.00
#
_symmetry.space_group_name_H-M   'P 1'
#
loop_
_entity.id
_entity.type
_entity.pdbx_description
1 polymer ?
#
loop_
_entity_poly.entity_id
_entity_poly.type
_entity_poly.pdbx_seq_one_letter_code
_entity_poly.pdbx_strand_id
1 'polypeptide(L)'
;MNILNRNSTTINIATFWENFQLAKYNFEPPYQRPSEVWSQSKQSFLIDTILKNFPMPPIFLHQHIDASTGKTMYDIIDGKQRLGAILAFIKNEIAIPENFNSDNFGDDRLDGIFFRDLESKDIAEWKKIFWRYELTIEYIDTDQIQIVNNIFDRLNRNGEPLTRQELRNARYHSTEFYKLIKELVKLSAFDPFFKKIQLNRLEHHEIVSELFLALFRNSVLAGDNQDTIDEEYESCDRSPEFQSHIGSYTDTFKHVSNYLNEIGLDYERLKIDGLSHLYALWYLSYIFHEQKITVPDLKPKLERFYSHYRQVNATEEMKQYKASMSSNTKSKSSRSRRINSLLKYLAVNLEF
;
A
#
# COMPACT_ATOMS: atom_id res chain seq x y z
N MET A 1 26.23 -13.11 -19.77
CA MET A 1 25.03 -12.32 -20.08
C MET A 1 23.89 -12.95 -19.31
N ASN A 2 23.32 -12.26 -18.32
CA ASN A 2 22.20 -12.81 -17.54
C ASN A 2 20.91 -12.52 -18.31
N ILE A 3 20.37 -13.56 -18.97
CA ILE A 3 19.09 -13.49 -19.67
C ILE A 3 18.04 -14.09 -18.72
N LEU A 4 16.95 -13.36 -18.50
CA LEU A 4 15.81 -13.89 -17.76
C LEU A 4 15.15 -15.00 -18.59
N ASN A 5 15.06 -16.20 -18.02
CA ASN A 5 14.34 -17.30 -18.64
C ASN A 5 12.84 -17.14 -18.37
N ARG A 6 12.04 -17.24 -19.43
CA ARG A 6 10.59 -17.21 -19.37
C ARG A 6 10.05 -18.46 -20.05
N ASN A 7 9.14 -19.16 -19.38
CA ASN A 7 8.48 -20.33 -19.92
C ASN A 7 7.00 -20.02 -20.15
N SER A 8 6.57 -20.14 -21.40
CA SER A 8 5.17 -19.96 -21.80
C SER A 8 4.48 -21.31 -21.90
N THR A 9 3.27 -21.43 -21.37
CA THR A 9 2.45 -22.64 -21.44
C THR A 9 0.97 -22.30 -21.47
N THR A 10 0.10 -23.30 -21.64
CA THR A 10 -1.35 -23.16 -21.49
C THR A 10 -1.85 -24.09 -20.39
N ILE A 11 -2.82 -23.61 -19.61
CA ILE A 11 -3.61 -24.44 -18.68
C ILE A 11 -5.08 -24.14 -18.93
N ASN A 12 -5.96 -25.13 -18.77
CA ASN A 12 -7.40 -24.86 -18.86
C ASN A 12 -7.95 -24.31 -17.53
N ILE A 13 -9.15 -23.73 -17.58
CA ILE A 13 -9.80 -23.18 -16.37
C ILE A 13 -10.03 -24.26 -15.30
N ALA A 14 -10.26 -25.52 -15.68
CA ALA A 14 -10.40 -26.61 -14.70
C ALA A 14 -9.10 -26.84 -13.90
N THR A 15 -7.94 -26.90 -14.56
CA THR A 15 -6.63 -26.98 -13.89
C THR A 15 -6.36 -25.76 -13.01
N PHE A 16 -6.71 -24.56 -13.47
CA PHE A 16 -6.63 -23.35 -12.64
C PHE A 16 -7.49 -23.48 -11.37
N TRP A 17 -8.73 -23.93 -11.50
CA TRP A 17 -9.65 -24.11 -10.38
C TRP A 17 -9.14 -25.13 -9.36
N GLU A 18 -8.65 -26.29 -9.81
CA GLU A 18 -8.04 -27.29 -8.93
C GLU A 18 -6.85 -26.72 -8.15
N ASN A 19 -5.94 -26.01 -8.85
CA ASN A 19 -4.79 -25.36 -8.21
C ASN A 19 -5.20 -24.25 -7.23
N PHE A 20 -6.29 -23.54 -7.51
CA PHE A 20 -6.87 -22.56 -6.60
C PHE A 20 -7.41 -23.21 -5.33
N GLN A 21 -8.14 -24.33 -5.45
CA GLN A 21 -8.65 -25.08 -4.29
C GLN A 21 -7.51 -25.64 -3.41
N LEU A 22 -6.37 -25.95 -4.01
CA LEU A 22 -5.14 -26.35 -3.31
C LEU A 22 -4.35 -25.15 -2.71
N ALA A 23 -4.92 -23.95 -2.78
CA ALA A 23 -4.31 -22.70 -2.30
C ALA A 23 -2.92 -22.46 -2.89
N LYS A 24 -2.70 -22.76 -4.17
CA LYS A 24 -1.40 -22.56 -4.85
C LYS A 24 -1.18 -21.13 -5.33
N TYR A 25 -2.21 -20.30 -5.45
CA TYR A 25 -2.12 -18.94 -5.97
C TYR A 25 -2.18 -17.90 -4.85
N ASN A 26 -1.21 -16.99 -4.86
CA ASN A 26 -1.21 -15.80 -4.02
C ASN A 26 -1.69 -14.59 -4.82
N PHE A 27 -2.86 -14.08 -4.45
CA PHE A 27 -3.51 -12.91 -5.07
C PHE A 27 -3.05 -11.57 -4.49
N GLU A 28 -2.28 -11.61 -3.41
CA GLU A 28 -1.81 -10.43 -2.69
C GLU A 28 -0.29 -10.50 -2.49
N PRO A 29 0.49 -10.69 -3.57
CA PRO A 29 1.93 -10.63 -3.44
C PRO A 29 2.35 -9.22 -3.00
N PRO A 30 3.53 -9.08 -2.38
CA PRO A 30 4.00 -7.82 -1.78
C PRO A 30 4.04 -6.61 -2.72
N TYR A 31 4.27 -6.83 -4.02
CA TYR A 31 4.28 -5.78 -5.04
C TYR A 31 2.89 -5.42 -5.56
N GLN A 32 1.84 -6.16 -5.19
CA GLN A 32 0.49 -5.91 -5.65
C GLN A 32 -0.07 -4.67 -4.94
N ARG A 33 -0.66 -3.76 -5.73
CA ARG A 33 -1.37 -2.62 -5.16
C ARG A 33 -2.65 -3.10 -4.49
N PRO A 34 -3.10 -2.45 -3.39
CA PRO A 34 -4.50 -2.43 -2.99
C PRO A 34 -5.32 -1.85 -4.16
N SER A 35 -5.65 -2.70 -5.13
CA SER A 35 -6.17 -2.29 -6.43
C SER A 35 -7.69 -2.19 -6.38
N GLU A 36 -8.23 -1.23 -7.13
CA GLU A 36 -9.66 -1.21 -7.46
C GLU A 36 -10.05 -2.53 -8.11
N VAL A 37 -11.05 -3.18 -7.54
CA VAL A 37 -11.67 -4.38 -8.09
C VAL A 37 -12.41 -3.99 -9.37
N TRP A 38 -12.27 -4.76 -10.45
CA TRP A 38 -13.07 -4.55 -11.66
C TRP A 38 -14.56 -4.47 -11.31
N SER A 39 -15.27 -3.51 -11.90
CA SER A 39 -16.73 -3.46 -11.77
C SER A 39 -17.35 -4.77 -12.29
N GLN A 40 -18.52 -5.13 -11.77
CA GLN A 40 -19.22 -6.36 -12.18
C GLN A 40 -19.40 -6.45 -13.70
N SER A 41 -19.73 -5.34 -14.37
CA SER A 41 -19.82 -5.28 -15.84
C SER A 41 -18.51 -5.67 -16.55
N LYS A 42 -17.34 -5.20 -16.07
CA LYS A 42 -16.04 -5.58 -16.63
C LYS A 42 -15.75 -7.06 -16.39
N GLN A 43 -16.11 -7.59 -15.22
CA GLN A 43 -15.94 -9.00 -14.90
C GLN A 43 -16.83 -9.89 -15.80
N SER A 44 -18.12 -9.55 -15.95
CA SER A 44 -19.05 -10.25 -16.84
C SER A 44 -18.61 -10.22 -18.29
N PHE A 45 -18.04 -9.10 -18.77
CA PHE A 45 -17.48 -9.01 -20.13
C PHE A 45 -16.30 -9.98 -20.36
N LEU A 46 -15.53 -10.30 -19.31
CA LEU A 46 -14.51 -11.35 -19.41
C LEU A 46 -15.13 -12.74 -19.59
N ILE A 47 -16.24 -13.02 -18.90
CA ILE A 47 -16.96 -14.29 -19.03
C ILE A 47 -17.51 -14.44 -20.45
N ASP A 48 -18.02 -13.35 -21.04
CA ASP A 48 -18.41 -13.31 -22.46
C ASP A 48 -17.24 -13.71 -23.38
N THR A 49 -16.08 -13.08 -23.18
CA THR A 49 -14.84 -13.40 -23.92
C THR A 49 -14.46 -14.88 -23.81
N ILE A 50 -14.55 -15.46 -22.61
CA ILE A 50 -14.20 -16.86 -22.34
C ILE A 50 -15.16 -17.83 -23.03
N LEU A 51 -16.48 -17.60 -22.90
CA LEU A 51 -17.49 -18.48 -23.50
C LEU A 51 -17.44 -18.43 -25.02
N LYS A 52 -17.14 -17.26 -25.61
CA LYS A 52 -16.92 -17.10 -27.06
C LYS A 52 -15.56 -17.61 -27.54
N ASN A 53 -14.73 -18.12 -26.63
CA ASN A 53 -13.38 -18.61 -26.91
C ASN A 53 -12.49 -17.55 -27.59
N PHE A 54 -12.67 -16.29 -27.25
CA PHE A 54 -11.85 -15.19 -27.75
C PHE A 54 -10.50 -15.12 -27.01
N PRO A 55 -9.43 -14.65 -27.67
CA PRO A 55 -8.11 -14.59 -27.06
C PRO A 55 -8.07 -13.56 -25.92
N MET A 56 -7.41 -13.95 -24.83
CA MET A 56 -7.19 -13.10 -23.66
C MET A 56 -5.68 -12.86 -23.46
N PRO A 57 -5.26 -11.69 -22.93
CA PRO A 57 -3.86 -11.47 -22.56
C PRO A 57 -3.35 -12.53 -21.57
N PRO A 58 -2.06 -12.92 -21.67
CA PRO A 58 -1.49 -13.94 -20.82
C PRO A 58 -1.55 -13.56 -19.33
N ILE A 59 -1.54 -14.57 -18.47
CA ILE A 59 -1.40 -14.42 -17.02
C ILE A 59 0.07 -14.59 -16.67
N PHE A 60 0.63 -13.64 -15.93
CA PHE A 60 2.04 -13.71 -15.51
C PHE A 60 2.11 -14.18 -14.06
N LEU A 61 2.83 -15.26 -13.84
CA LEU A 61 2.98 -15.89 -12.53
C LEU A 61 4.46 -15.97 -12.15
N HIS A 62 4.79 -15.52 -10.95
CA HIS A 62 6.09 -15.80 -10.33
C HIS A 62 5.99 -17.17 -9.64
N GLN A 63 6.76 -18.13 -10.13
CA GLN A 63 6.74 -19.50 -9.63
C GLN A 63 7.75 -19.68 -8.50
N HIS A 64 7.31 -20.28 -7.40
CA HIS A 64 8.14 -20.69 -6.28
C HIS A 64 8.03 -22.20 -6.08
N ILE A 65 9.16 -22.90 -6.02
CA ILE A 65 9.20 -24.32 -5.72
C ILE A 65 9.94 -24.50 -4.39
N ASP A 66 9.25 -25.03 -3.39
CA ASP A 66 9.87 -25.42 -2.14
C ASP A 66 10.73 -26.67 -2.37
N ALA A 67 12.05 -26.53 -2.24
CA ALA A 67 13.01 -27.61 -2.48
C ALA A 67 12.85 -28.79 -1.51
N SER A 68 12.28 -28.57 -0.31
CA SER A 68 12.11 -29.60 0.72
C SER A 68 10.82 -30.40 0.55
N THR A 69 9.74 -29.76 0.07
CA THR A 69 8.42 -30.39 -0.07
C THR A 69 8.02 -30.67 -1.51
N GLY A 70 8.70 -30.06 -2.49
CA GLY A 70 8.31 -30.04 -3.89
C GLY A 70 7.04 -29.22 -4.16
N LYS A 71 6.48 -28.55 -3.14
CA LYS A 71 5.25 -27.76 -3.30
C LYS A 71 5.54 -26.54 -4.17
N THR A 72 4.71 -26.36 -5.20
CA THR A 72 4.75 -25.17 -6.04
C THR A 72 3.69 -24.16 -5.61
N MET A 73 4.11 -22.91 -5.48
CA MET A 73 3.27 -21.73 -5.24
C MET A 73 3.46 -20.73 -6.37
N TYR A 74 2.43 -19.93 -6.64
CA TYR A 74 2.41 -18.95 -7.72
C TYR A 74 1.95 -17.58 -7.19
N ASP A 75 2.84 -16.61 -7.22
CA ASP A 75 2.51 -15.20 -6.97
C ASP A 75 2.02 -14.55 -8.26
N ILE A 76 0.85 -13.90 -8.23
CA ILE A 76 0.25 -13.31 -9.43
C ILE A 76 0.88 -11.95 -9.73
N ILE A 77 1.66 -11.86 -10.82
CA ILE A 77 2.25 -10.61 -11.30
C ILE A 77 1.19 -9.80 -12.08
N ASP A 78 0.59 -10.41 -13.10
CA ASP A 78 -0.49 -9.79 -13.89
C ASP A 78 -1.61 -10.78 -14.15
N GLY A 79 -2.84 -10.27 -14.27
CA GLY A 79 -4.04 -11.08 -14.46
C GLY A 79 -4.87 -11.32 -13.21
N LYS A 80 -4.56 -10.65 -12.09
CA LYS A 80 -5.34 -10.72 -10.84
C LYS A 80 -6.84 -10.52 -11.06
N GLN A 81 -7.21 -9.48 -11.80
CA GLN A 81 -8.63 -9.16 -12.08
C GLN A 81 -9.29 -10.19 -13.02
N ARG A 82 -8.52 -10.76 -13.95
CA ARG A 82 -9.01 -11.78 -14.89
C ARG A 82 -9.29 -13.10 -14.17
N LEU A 83 -8.32 -13.58 -13.39
CA LEU A 83 -8.49 -14.75 -12.53
C LEU A 83 -9.59 -14.52 -11.47
N GLY A 84 -9.66 -13.31 -10.92
CA GLY A 84 -10.72 -12.90 -9.99
C GLY A 84 -12.12 -13.02 -10.58
N ALA A 85 -12.35 -12.53 -11.80
CA ALA A 85 -13.63 -12.65 -12.50
C ALA A 85 -14.00 -14.11 -12.80
N ILE A 86 -13.04 -14.95 -13.20
CA ILE A 86 -13.24 -16.40 -13.38
C ILE A 86 -13.73 -17.03 -12.08
N LEU A 87 -13.07 -16.74 -10.96
CA LEU A 87 -13.45 -17.24 -9.64
C LEU A 87 -14.84 -16.72 -9.21
N ALA A 88 -15.12 -15.44 -9.42
CA ALA A 88 -16.40 -14.83 -9.10
C ALA A 88 -17.55 -15.50 -9.87
N PHE A 89 -17.33 -15.83 -11.15
CA PHE A 89 -18.32 -16.56 -11.95
C PHE A 89 -18.54 -17.97 -11.43
N ILE A 90 -17.47 -18.75 -11.20
CA ILE A 90 -17.56 -20.11 -10.63
C ILE A 90 -18.33 -20.11 -9.29
N LYS A 91 -18.13 -19.08 -8.47
CA LYS A 91 -18.80 -18.90 -7.18
C LYS A 91 -20.23 -18.33 -7.27
N ASN A 92 -20.74 -18.06 -8.47
CA ASN A 92 -22.05 -17.44 -8.71
C ASN A 92 -22.18 -16.02 -8.14
N GLU A 93 -21.10 -15.26 -8.08
CA GLU A 93 -21.07 -13.86 -7.63
C GLU A 93 -21.39 -12.91 -8.79
N ILE A 94 -21.12 -13.32 -10.03
CA ILE A 94 -21.44 -12.59 -11.26
C ILE A 94 -22.17 -13.49 -12.25
N ALA A 95 -22.93 -12.88 -13.16
CA ALA A 95 -23.63 -13.55 -14.25
C ALA A 95 -23.01 -13.20 -15.61
N ILE A 96 -23.36 -13.97 -16.64
CA ILE A 96 -23.09 -13.65 -18.04
C ILE A 96 -23.81 -12.33 -18.40
N PRO A 97 -23.24 -11.44 -19.24
CA PRO A 97 -23.91 -10.21 -19.66
C PRO A 97 -25.30 -10.46 -20.27
N GLU A 98 -26.22 -9.51 -20.13
CA GLU A 98 -27.58 -9.60 -20.70
C GLU A 98 -27.63 -9.40 -22.23
N ASN A 99 -26.48 -9.32 -22.88
CA ASN A 99 -26.33 -9.07 -24.31
C ASN A 99 -25.31 -10.04 -24.94
N PHE A 100 -25.23 -11.27 -24.42
CA PHE A 100 -24.29 -12.28 -24.89
C PHE A 100 -24.52 -12.62 -26.37
N ASN A 101 -25.78 -12.63 -26.81
CA ASN A 101 -26.23 -12.85 -28.19
C ASN A 101 -25.97 -11.69 -29.18
N SER A 102 -25.29 -10.62 -28.75
CA SER A 102 -25.09 -9.41 -29.58
C SER A 102 -24.19 -9.60 -30.81
N ASP A 103 -23.57 -10.76 -30.96
CA ASP A 103 -22.72 -11.15 -32.09
C ASP A 103 -22.95 -12.61 -32.52
N ASN A 104 -22.22 -13.05 -33.55
CA ASN A 104 -22.36 -14.38 -34.16
C ASN A 104 -21.89 -15.56 -33.28
N PHE A 105 -21.30 -15.29 -32.11
CA PHE A 105 -20.74 -16.30 -31.20
C PHE A 105 -21.55 -16.43 -29.91
N GLY A 106 -22.64 -15.66 -29.76
CA GLY A 106 -23.51 -15.68 -28.59
C GLY A 106 -24.71 -16.61 -28.68
N ASP A 107 -25.40 -16.75 -27.54
CA ASP A 107 -26.59 -17.59 -27.34
C ASP A 107 -27.50 -16.87 -26.32
N ASP A 108 -28.70 -16.46 -26.75
CA ASP A 108 -29.64 -15.68 -25.94
C ASP A 108 -30.10 -16.43 -24.68
N ARG A 109 -30.03 -17.76 -24.72
CA ARG A 109 -30.30 -18.62 -23.57
C ARG A 109 -29.29 -18.43 -22.44
N LEU A 110 -28.17 -17.75 -22.65
CA LEU A 110 -27.15 -17.50 -21.64
C LEU A 110 -27.23 -16.10 -21.01
N ASP A 111 -28.12 -15.22 -21.50
CA ASP A 111 -28.22 -13.86 -21.00
C ASP A 111 -28.60 -13.83 -19.51
N GLY A 112 -27.77 -13.17 -18.69
CA GLY A 112 -28.01 -13.03 -17.25
C GLY A 112 -27.86 -14.31 -16.42
N ILE A 113 -27.35 -15.40 -17.01
CA ILE A 113 -27.23 -16.69 -16.34
C ILE A 113 -25.98 -16.79 -15.44
N PHE A 114 -26.12 -17.47 -14.29
CA PHE A 114 -25.01 -17.79 -13.39
C PHE A 114 -24.41 -19.17 -13.68
N PHE A 115 -23.19 -19.40 -13.19
CA PHE A 115 -22.45 -20.65 -13.41
C PHE A 115 -23.19 -21.93 -12.97
N ARG A 116 -24.00 -21.85 -11.91
CA ARG A 116 -24.83 -22.96 -11.41
C ARG A 116 -25.95 -23.34 -12.37
N ASP A 117 -26.47 -22.41 -13.18
CA ASP A 117 -27.60 -22.70 -14.06
C ASP A 117 -27.16 -23.37 -15.37
N LEU A 118 -25.84 -23.36 -15.66
CA LEU A 118 -25.21 -24.09 -16.77
C LEU A 118 -25.25 -25.63 -16.61
N GLU A 119 -26.01 -26.17 -15.65
CA GLU A 119 -26.22 -27.61 -15.43
C GLU A 119 -27.45 -28.15 -16.17
N SER A 120 -28.31 -27.27 -16.68
CA SER A 120 -29.47 -27.68 -17.46
C SER A 120 -29.05 -28.32 -18.80
N LYS A 121 -29.75 -29.40 -19.19
CA LYS A 121 -29.37 -30.27 -20.32
C LYS A 121 -29.14 -29.50 -21.63
N ASP A 122 -29.87 -28.41 -21.85
CA ASP A 122 -29.88 -27.67 -23.12
C ASP A 122 -28.70 -26.69 -23.28
N ILE A 123 -27.99 -26.37 -22.19
CA ILE A 123 -26.82 -25.46 -22.17
C ILE A 123 -25.59 -26.03 -21.45
N ALA A 124 -25.65 -27.31 -21.02
CA ALA A 124 -24.56 -27.97 -20.31
C ALA A 124 -23.21 -28.01 -21.07
N GLU A 125 -23.25 -27.91 -22.41
CA GLU A 125 -22.03 -27.85 -23.22
C GLU A 125 -21.25 -26.54 -22.98
N TRP A 126 -21.93 -25.43 -22.69
CA TRP A 126 -21.28 -24.16 -22.34
C TRP A 126 -20.46 -24.26 -21.06
N LYS A 127 -20.91 -25.07 -20.09
CA LYS A 127 -20.12 -25.38 -18.89
C LYS A 127 -18.81 -26.09 -19.24
N LYS A 128 -18.84 -27.02 -20.21
CA LYS A 128 -17.62 -27.70 -20.68
C LYS A 128 -16.71 -26.76 -21.46
N ILE A 129 -17.26 -25.89 -22.30
CA ILE A 129 -16.51 -24.86 -23.04
C ILE A 129 -15.77 -23.97 -22.04
N PHE A 130 -16.47 -23.45 -21.03
CA PHE A 130 -15.87 -22.66 -19.96
C PHE A 130 -14.70 -23.40 -19.29
N TRP A 131 -14.91 -24.65 -18.85
CA TRP A 131 -13.85 -25.42 -18.19
C TRP A 131 -12.64 -25.72 -19.08
N ARG A 132 -12.85 -25.86 -20.39
CA ARG A 132 -11.81 -26.17 -21.38
C ARG A 132 -11.06 -24.95 -21.90
N TYR A 133 -11.56 -23.74 -21.67
CA TYR A 133 -10.91 -22.53 -22.13
C TYR A 133 -9.45 -22.48 -21.67
N GLU A 134 -8.53 -22.26 -22.61
CA GLU A 134 -7.09 -22.27 -22.36
C GLU A 134 -6.59 -20.88 -21.95
N LEU A 135 -6.01 -20.82 -20.75
CA LEU A 135 -5.31 -19.67 -20.22
C LEU A 135 -3.84 -19.76 -20.64
N THR A 136 -3.35 -18.76 -21.37
CA THR A 136 -1.91 -18.61 -21.61
C THR A 136 -1.23 -18.13 -20.34
N ILE A 137 -0.24 -18.89 -19.86
CA ILE A 137 0.53 -18.61 -18.65
C ILE A 137 1.99 -18.34 -19.02
N GLU A 138 2.53 -17.26 -18.47
CA GLU A 138 3.95 -16.94 -18.55
C GLU A 138 4.56 -17.08 -17.15
N TYR A 139 5.36 -18.12 -16.94
CA TYR A 139 6.09 -18.32 -15.69
C TYR A 139 7.38 -17.49 -15.69
N ILE A 140 7.52 -16.70 -14.63
CA ILE A 140 8.74 -16.00 -14.28
C ILE A 140 9.43 -16.80 -13.19
N ASP A 141 10.60 -17.36 -13.53
CA ASP A 141 11.44 -18.13 -12.61
C ASP A 141 12.66 -17.28 -12.23
N THR A 142 12.57 -16.60 -11.10
CA THR A 142 13.67 -15.79 -10.56
C THR A 142 13.54 -15.60 -9.07
N ASP A 143 14.64 -15.70 -8.34
CA ASP A 143 14.68 -15.36 -6.91
C ASP A 143 14.84 -13.84 -6.69
N GLN A 144 15.08 -13.06 -7.76
CA GLN A 144 15.33 -11.63 -7.66
C GLN A 144 14.02 -10.84 -7.71
N ILE A 145 13.52 -10.47 -6.53
CA ILE A 145 12.28 -9.67 -6.39
C ILE A 145 12.29 -8.38 -7.22
N GLN A 146 13.47 -7.75 -7.40
CA GLN A 146 13.62 -6.55 -8.21
C GLN A 146 13.31 -6.79 -9.70
N ILE A 147 13.60 -7.98 -10.22
CA ILE A 147 13.25 -8.35 -11.60
C ILE A 147 11.72 -8.48 -11.72
N VAL A 148 11.09 -9.15 -10.75
CA VAL A 148 9.63 -9.32 -10.69
C VAL A 148 8.92 -7.96 -10.64
N ASN A 149 9.40 -7.05 -9.80
CA ASN A 149 8.87 -5.67 -9.71
C ASN A 149 9.00 -4.92 -11.03
N ASN A 150 10.16 -5.02 -11.70
CA ASN A 150 10.37 -4.40 -13.01
C ASN A 150 9.44 -4.97 -14.09
N ILE A 151 9.15 -6.27 -14.06
CA ILE A 151 8.18 -6.91 -14.96
C ILE A 151 6.78 -6.40 -14.65
N PHE A 152 6.38 -6.40 -13.38
CA PHE A 152 5.10 -5.87 -12.93
C PHE A 152 4.90 -4.43 -13.42
N ASP A 153 5.88 -3.55 -13.19
CA ASP A 153 5.84 -2.17 -13.65
C ASP A 153 5.69 -2.08 -15.17
N ARG A 154 6.43 -2.89 -15.93
CA ARG A 154 6.38 -2.90 -17.41
C ARG A 154 5.03 -3.37 -17.96
N LEU A 155 4.45 -4.40 -17.37
CA LEU A 155 3.13 -4.90 -17.77
C LEU A 155 2.04 -3.86 -17.46
N ASN A 156 2.22 -3.11 -16.39
CA ASN A 156 1.31 -2.05 -15.96
C ASN A 156 1.69 -0.66 -16.48
N ARG A 157 2.59 -0.52 -17.47
CA ARG A 157 3.04 0.80 -18.00
C ARG A 157 1.96 1.63 -18.70
N ASN A 158 0.87 1.00 -19.15
CA ASN A 158 -0.33 1.72 -19.59
C ASN A 158 -1.14 2.27 -18.40
N GLY A 159 -0.79 1.88 -17.18
CA GLY A 159 -1.20 2.48 -15.91
C GLY A 159 -0.05 3.21 -15.23
N GLU A 160 -0.28 3.75 -14.03
CA GLU A 160 0.74 4.48 -13.28
C GLU A 160 1.87 3.53 -12.80
N PRO A 161 3.15 3.97 -12.78
CA PRO A 161 4.26 3.18 -12.20
C PRO A 161 4.13 3.00 -10.68
N LEU A 162 4.82 2.01 -10.11
CA LEU A 162 4.92 1.86 -8.65
C LEU A 162 5.60 3.09 -8.04
N THR A 163 5.09 3.55 -6.89
CA THR A 163 5.74 4.58 -6.08
C THR A 163 6.97 3.98 -5.38
N ARG A 164 7.87 4.85 -4.90
CA ARG A 164 9.04 4.41 -4.10
C ARG A 164 8.60 3.60 -2.87
N GLN A 165 7.51 3.98 -2.21
CA GLN A 165 6.99 3.23 -1.07
C GLN A 165 6.42 1.85 -1.44
N GLU A 166 5.77 1.73 -2.60
CA GLU A 166 5.31 0.42 -3.08
C GLU A 166 6.48 -0.51 -3.44
N LEU A 167 7.56 0.05 -4.00
CA LEU A 167 8.81 -0.69 -4.22
C LEU A 167 9.46 -1.12 -2.88
N ARG A 168 9.41 -0.28 -1.84
CA ARG A 168 9.87 -0.65 -0.49
C ARG A 168 9.01 -1.78 0.10
N ASN A 169 7.69 -1.71 -0.03
CA ASN A 169 6.81 -2.83 0.37
C ASN A 169 7.25 -4.11 -0.33
N ALA A 170 7.38 -4.08 -1.66
CA ALA A 170 7.75 -5.25 -2.44
C ALA A 170 9.10 -5.86 -2.00
N ARG A 171 10.11 -5.02 -1.74
CA ARG A 171 11.45 -5.49 -1.35
C ARG A 171 11.53 -5.93 0.11
N TYR A 172 10.86 -5.23 1.02
CA TYR A 172 11.08 -5.38 2.47
C TYR A 172 9.88 -5.95 3.22
N HIS A 173 8.80 -6.40 2.56
CA HIS A 173 7.58 -6.86 3.24
C HIS A 173 7.79 -7.94 4.31
N SER A 174 8.83 -8.76 4.17
CA SER A 174 9.15 -9.89 5.05
C SER A 174 10.07 -9.51 6.20
N THR A 175 10.65 -8.31 6.19
CA THR A 175 11.56 -7.85 7.24
C THR A 175 10.78 -7.45 8.49
N GLU A 176 11.41 -7.61 9.66
CA GLU A 176 10.82 -7.22 10.93
C GLU A 176 10.51 -5.71 10.98
N PHE A 177 11.36 -4.89 10.36
CA PHE A 177 11.12 -3.46 10.25
C PHE A 177 9.81 -3.15 9.52
N TYR A 178 9.58 -3.75 8.35
CA TYR A 178 8.38 -3.42 7.59
C TYR A 178 7.11 -4.02 8.20
N LYS A 179 7.20 -5.20 8.82
CA LYS A 179 6.10 -5.77 9.60
C LYS A 179 5.71 -4.82 10.74
N LEU A 180 6.68 -4.26 11.44
CA LEU A 180 6.44 -3.24 12.45
C LEU A 180 5.76 -1.99 11.87
N ILE A 181 6.21 -1.47 10.72
CA ILE A 181 5.54 -0.34 10.07
C ILE A 181 4.06 -0.65 9.78
N LYS A 182 3.74 -1.86 9.29
CA LYS A 182 2.33 -2.31 9.07
C LYS A 182 1.50 -2.32 10.35
N GLU A 183 2.11 -2.49 11.52
CA GLU A 183 1.43 -2.41 12.80
C GLU A 183 1.27 -0.96 13.26
N LEU A 184 2.34 -0.16 13.18
CA LEU A 184 2.36 1.22 13.65
C LEU A 184 1.42 2.15 12.86
N VAL A 185 1.20 1.89 11.57
CA VAL A 185 0.21 2.65 10.77
C VAL A 185 -1.23 2.52 11.27
N LYS A 186 -1.53 1.53 12.13
CA LYS A 186 -2.86 1.30 12.71
C LYS A 186 -3.10 2.07 14.01
N LEU A 187 -2.11 2.83 14.49
CA LEU A 187 -2.27 3.63 15.70
C LEU A 187 -3.22 4.81 15.44
N SER A 188 -4.22 4.96 16.32
CA SER A 188 -5.28 5.98 16.19
C SER A 188 -4.78 7.43 16.14
N ALA A 189 -3.56 7.68 16.64
CA ALA A 189 -2.90 8.98 16.55
C ALA A 189 -2.75 9.50 15.11
N PHE A 190 -2.79 8.61 14.10
CA PHE A 190 -2.64 8.98 12.70
C PHE A 190 -3.96 9.14 11.93
N ASP A 191 -5.09 8.69 12.49
CA ASP A 191 -6.40 8.72 11.84
C ASP A 191 -6.82 10.11 11.32
N PRO A 192 -6.58 11.22 12.05
CA PRO A 192 -6.92 12.56 11.54
C PRO A 192 -6.17 12.93 10.27
N PHE A 193 -4.95 12.41 10.08
CA PHE A 193 -4.02 12.80 9.02
C PHE A 193 -4.11 11.90 7.77
N PHE A 194 -4.65 10.69 7.92
CA PHE A 194 -4.73 9.70 6.85
C PHE A 194 -5.96 9.85 5.94
N LYS A 195 -6.88 10.77 6.26
CA LYS A 195 -8.09 11.02 5.45
C LYS A 195 -7.82 11.58 4.05
N LYS A 196 -6.69 12.27 3.85
CA LYS A 196 -6.38 13.06 2.64
C LYS A 196 -5.20 12.53 1.81
N ILE A 197 -4.75 11.32 2.09
CA ILE A 197 -3.58 10.70 1.44
C ILE A 197 -3.99 9.49 0.61
N GLN A 198 -3.12 9.05 -0.29
CA GLN A 198 -3.36 7.88 -1.13
C GLN A 198 -3.05 6.58 -0.38
N LEU A 199 -4.01 6.10 0.40
CA LEU A 199 -3.87 4.85 1.16
C LEU A 199 -3.61 3.64 0.26
N ASN A 200 -4.26 3.59 -0.90
CA ASN A 200 -4.03 2.58 -1.94
C ASN A 200 -2.62 2.61 -2.55
N ARG A 201 -1.85 3.69 -2.35
CA ARG A 201 -0.46 3.84 -2.82
C ARG A 201 0.55 3.75 -1.67
N LEU A 202 0.09 3.28 -0.50
CA LEU A 202 0.87 3.08 0.71
C LEU A 202 1.52 4.37 1.28
N GLU A 203 1.00 5.56 0.97
CA GLU A 203 1.56 6.83 1.47
C GLU A 203 1.65 6.86 3.02
N HIS A 204 0.67 6.27 3.71
CA HIS A 204 0.68 6.11 5.16
C HIS A 204 1.87 5.29 5.69
N HIS A 205 2.31 4.26 4.96
CA HIS A 205 3.50 3.48 5.34
C HIS A 205 4.76 4.34 5.20
N GLU A 206 4.87 5.17 4.17
CA GLU A 206 6.01 6.08 3.99
C GLU A 206 6.09 7.06 5.15
N ILE A 207 4.97 7.70 5.50
CA ILE A 207 4.90 8.68 6.60
C ILE A 207 5.35 8.08 7.93
N VAL A 208 4.82 6.91 8.29
CA VAL A 208 5.18 6.23 9.55
C VAL A 208 6.62 5.74 9.53
N SER A 209 7.12 5.31 8.37
CA SER A 209 8.54 4.98 8.19
C SER A 209 9.43 6.18 8.46
N GLU A 210 9.11 7.34 7.90
CA GLU A 210 9.88 8.57 8.12
C GLU A 210 9.90 8.97 9.60
N LEU A 211 8.76 8.90 10.31
CA LEU A 211 8.70 9.21 11.74
C LEU A 211 9.53 8.22 12.57
N PHE A 212 9.42 6.92 12.26
CA PHE A 212 10.12 5.88 13.01
C PHE A 212 11.63 5.97 12.80
N LEU A 213 12.08 6.12 11.55
CA LEU A 213 13.49 6.26 11.21
C LEU A 213 14.10 7.53 11.84
N ALA A 214 13.30 8.60 11.96
CA ALA A 214 13.76 9.81 12.60
C ALA A 214 13.97 9.68 14.12
N LEU A 215 13.10 8.92 14.78
CA LEU A 215 13.29 8.49 16.17
C LEU A 215 14.53 7.59 16.28
N PHE A 216 14.66 6.59 15.41
CA PHE A 216 15.81 5.67 15.42
C PHE A 216 17.16 6.41 15.24
N ARG A 217 17.22 7.38 14.32
CA ARG A 217 18.41 8.20 14.09
C ARG A 217 18.56 9.37 15.05
N ASN A 218 17.59 9.56 15.94
CA ASN A 218 17.47 10.74 16.80
C ASN A 218 17.68 12.06 16.02
N SER A 219 17.10 12.16 14.82
CA SER A 219 17.28 13.31 13.95
C SER A 219 16.09 13.53 13.02
N VAL A 220 15.80 14.78 12.68
CA VAL A 220 14.75 15.09 11.71
C VAL A 220 15.17 14.61 10.32
N LEU A 221 14.40 13.68 9.75
CA LEU A 221 14.61 13.20 8.40
C LEU A 221 13.98 14.13 7.35
N ALA A 222 14.64 14.21 6.20
CA ALA A 222 14.18 14.94 5.03
C ALA A 222 13.25 14.02 4.20
N GLY A 223 11.98 14.40 4.04
CA GLY A 223 11.01 13.60 3.27
C GLY A 223 10.99 13.91 1.77
N ASP A 224 11.85 14.83 1.32
CA ASP A 224 12.05 15.20 -0.09
C ASP A 224 13.16 14.37 -0.77
N ASN A 225 13.96 13.61 -0.01
CA ASN A 225 14.97 12.71 -0.55
C ASN A 225 14.58 11.23 -0.35
N GLN A 226 14.01 10.63 -1.38
CA GLN A 226 13.57 9.24 -1.36
C GLN A 226 14.74 8.24 -1.31
N ASP A 227 15.93 8.62 -1.79
CA ASP A 227 17.13 7.77 -1.72
C ASP A 227 17.59 7.60 -0.27
N THR A 228 17.50 8.65 0.54
CA THR A 228 17.78 8.56 1.99
C THR A 228 16.88 7.54 2.67
N ILE A 229 15.58 7.51 2.35
CA ILE A 229 14.66 6.53 2.97
C ILE A 229 15.01 5.10 2.51
N ASP A 230 15.37 4.90 1.24
CA ASP A 230 15.77 3.58 0.74
C ASP A 230 17.06 3.07 1.42
N GLU A 231 18.05 3.95 1.59
CA GLU A 231 19.29 3.66 2.32
C GLU A 231 19.01 3.29 3.79
N GLU A 232 18.09 3.99 4.44
CA GLU A 232 17.68 3.70 5.82
C GLU A 232 16.98 2.35 5.95
N TYR A 233 16.11 2.00 5.00
CA TYR A 233 15.50 0.67 4.93
C TYR A 233 16.54 -0.43 4.78
N GLU A 234 17.52 -0.25 3.89
CA GLU A 234 18.63 -1.20 3.72
C GLU A 234 19.50 -1.29 4.97
N SER A 235 19.72 -0.17 5.68
CA SER A 235 20.45 -0.14 6.94
C SER A 235 19.72 -0.89 8.06
N CYS A 236 18.40 -0.70 8.20
CA CYS A 236 17.60 -1.38 9.22
C CYS A 236 17.52 -2.89 8.96
N ASP A 237 17.42 -3.30 7.71
CA ASP A 237 17.40 -4.71 7.31
C ASP A 237 18.72 -5.43 7.65
N ARG A 238 19.86 -4.76 7.44
CA ARG A 238 21.18 -5.36 7.64
C ARG A 238 21.77 -5.21 9.03
N SER A 239 21.20 -4.35 9.90
CA SER A 239 21.79 -4.02 11.20
C SER A 239 21.32 -4.99 12.31
N PRO A 240 22.20 -5.84 12.88
CA PRO A 240 21.82 -6.70 14.01
C PRO A 240 21.51 -5.91 15.28
N GLU A 241 22.16 -4.74 15.44
CA GLU A 241 21.92 -3.82 16.55
C GLU A 241 20.50 -3.26 16.50
N PHE A 242 20.05 -2.88 15.29
CA PHE A 242 18.67 -2.45 15.07
C PHE A 242 17.68 -3.56 15.46
N GLN A 243 17.90 -4.78 14.96
CA GLN A 243 17.02 -5.92 15.26
C GLN A 243 16.96 -6.22 16.76
N SER A 244 18.05 -6.03 17.49
CA SER A 244 18.11 -6.27 18.93
C SER A 244 17.37 -5.21 19.77
N HIS A 245 17.27 -3.97 19.27
CA HIS A 245 16.68 -2.83 19.99
C HIS A 245 15.34 -2.35 19.42
N ILE A 246 14.86 -2.96 18.33
CA ILE A 246 13.62 -2.56 17.64
C ILE A 246 12.41 -2.51 18.60
N GLY A 247 12.36 -3.39 19.61
CA GLY A 247 11.33 -3.39 20.64
C GLY A 247 11.32 -2.09 21.47
N SER A 248 12.48 -1.62 21.93
CA SER A 248 12.59 -0.37 22.68
C SER A 248 12.14 0.83 21.84
N TYR A 249 12.58 0.90 20.58
CA TYR A 249 12.15 1.97 19.68
C TYR A 249 10.65 1.91 19.38
N THR A 250 10.09 0.70 19.29
CA THR A 250 8.65 0.48 19.12
C THR A 250 7.86 1.02 20.32
N ASP A 251 8.30 0.73 21.53
CA ASP A 251 7.64 1.19 22.74
C ASP A 251 7.71 2.71 22.87
N THR A 252 8.86 3.32 22.58
CA THR A 252 9.00 4.78 22.51
C THR A 252 8.07 5.37 21.45
N PHE A 253 8.03 4.80 20.24
CA PHE A 253 7.18 5.28 19.16
C PHE A 253 5.69 5.23 19.53
N LYS A 254 5.23 4.12 20.14
CA LYS A 254 3.86 3.96 20.63
C LYS A 254 3.55 4.97 21.73
N HIS A 255 4.46 5.16 22.68
CA HIS A 255 4.28 6.13 23.75
C HIS A 255 4.18 7.56 23.23
N VAL A 256 5.07 7.97 22.32
CA VAL A 256 5.03 9.30 21.67
C VAL A 256 3.73 9.50 20.90
N SER A 257 3.29 8.48 20.16
CA SER A 257 2.05 8.54 19.38
C SER A 257 0.81 8.61 20.28
N ASN A 258 0.81 7.87 21.40
CA ASN A 258 -0.25 7.96 22.40
C ASN A 258 -0.28 9.33 23.06
N TYR A 259 0.88 9.88 23.43
CA TYR A 259 0.98 11.23 23.97
C TYR A 259 0.40 12.26 23.01
N LEU A 260 0.73 12.20 21.71
CA LEU A 260 0.14 13.07 20.68
C LEU A 260 -1.40 13.02 20.69
N ASN A 261 -1.97 11.82 20.80
CA ASN A 261 -3.42 11.61 20.87
C ASN A 261 -4.01 12.19 22.17
N GLU A 262 -3.32 12.01 23.31
CA GLU A 262 -3.72 12.52 24.63
C GLU A 262 -3.72 14.05 24.73
N ILE A 263 -2.93 14.77 23.91
CA ILE A 263 -3.03 16.25 23.81
C ILE A 263 -4.48 16.64 23.46
N GLY A 264 -5.20 15.81 22.69
CA GLY A 264 -6.62 15.97 22.44
C GLY A 264 -6.96 17.22 21.63
N LEU A 265 -6.15 17.55 20.62
CA LEU A 265 -6.41 18.66 19.68
C LEU A 265 -7.53 18.31 18.70
N ASP A 266 -8.37 19.29 18.40
CA ASP A 266 -9.37 19.18 17.33
C ASP A 266 -8.72 19.58 15.98
N TYR A 267 -8.13 18.59 15.31
CA TYR A 267 -7.35 18.80 14.08
C TYR A 267 -8.19 19.40 12.94
N GLU A 268 -9.47 19.04 12.86
CA GLU A 268 -10.36 19.49 11.79
C GLU A 268 -10.79 20.94 12.02
N ARG A 269 -11.24 21.27 13.24
CA ARG A 269 -11.63 22.64 13.62
C ARG A 269 -10.46 23.62 13.47
N LEU A 270 -9.26 23.21 13.87
CA LEU A 270 -8.04 24.03 13.76
C LEU A 270 -7.45 24.03 12.33
N LYS A 271 -7.96 23.18 11.43
CA LYS A 271 -7.45 22.96 10.07
C LYS A 271 -5.96 22.59 10.06
N ILE A 272 -5.58 21.64 10.90
CA ILE A 272 -4.20 21.15 11.08
C ILE A 272 -4.08 19.65 10.84
N ASP A 273 -5.02 19.07 10.09
CA ASP A 273 -5.05 17.66 9.68
C ASP A 273 -4.10 17.34 8.50
N GLY A 274 -3.25 18.29 8.11
CA GLY A 274 -2.24 18.11 7.06
C GLY A 274 -0.90 17.54 7.56
N LEU A 275 -0.17 16.84 6.68
CA LEU A 275 1.06 16.12 7.02
C LEU A 275 2.16 16.99 7.63
N SER A 276 2.33 18.24 7.19
CA SER A 276 3.35 19.12 7.78
C SER A 276 3.09 19.43 9.26
N HIS A 277 1.81 19.43 9.68
CA HIS A 277 1.42 19.56 11.08
C HIS A 277 1.62 18.25 11.84
N LEU A 278 1.31 17.09 11.24
CA LEU A 278 1.64 15.78 11.80
C LEU A 278 3.11 15.69 12.17
N TYR A 279 4.02 15.95 11.22
CA TYR A 279 5.45 15.92 11.49
C TYR A 279 5.82 16.86 12.65
N ALA A 280 5.35 18.11 12.62
CA ALA A 280 5.68 19.08 13.66
C ALA A 280 5.21 18.64 15.05
N LEU A 281 3.97 18.15 15.17
CA LEU A 281 3.37 17.76 16.45
C LEU A 281 3.93 16.43 16.98
N TRP A 282 4.18 15.47 16.09
CA TRP A 282 4.78 14.18 16.48
C TRP A 282 6.23 14.38 16.95
N TYR A 283 7.04 15.17 16.23
CA TYR A 283 8.40 15.50 16.69
C TYR A 283 8.40 16.30 17.99
N LEU A 284 7.47 17.25 18.16
CA LEU A 284 7.33 17.97 19.43
C LEU A 284 7.04 17.00 20.59
N SER A 285 6.15 16.02 20.35
CA SER A 285 5.82 14.96 21.31
C SER A 285 7.04 14.08 21.64
N TYR A 286 7.83 13.72 20.63
CA TYR A 286 9.08 12.98 20.80
C TYR A 286 10.09 13.76 21.64
N ILE A 287 10.29 15.05 21.37
CA ILE A 287 11.20 15.91 22.15
C ILE A 287 10.77 15.99 23.60
N PHE A 288 9.46 16.14 23.87
CA PHE A 288 8.95 16.17 25.23
C PHE A 288 9.17 14.86 25.97
N HIS A 289 9.03 13.72 25.29
CA HIS A 289 9.35 12.42 25.85
C HIS A 289 10.84 12.29 26.18
N GLU A 290 11.72 12.47 25.19
CA GLU A 290 13.18 12.28 25.35
C GLU A 290 13.78 13.19 26.41
N GLN A 291 13.36 14.46 26.42
CA GLN A 291 13.87 15.47 27.35
C GLN A 291 13.06 15.55 28.65
N LYS A 292 12.06 14.67 28.83
CA LYS A 292 11.16 14.63 29.99
C LYS A 292 10.52 15.99 30.30
N ILE A 293 10.13 16.72 29.26
CA ILE A 293 9.54 18.05 29.37
C ILE A 293 8.04 17.93 29.62
N THR A 294 7.57 18.61 30.66
CA THR A 294 6.13 18.81 30.88
C THR A 294 5.79 20.28 30.68
N VAL A 295 4.81 20.56 29.82
CA VAL A 295 4.33 21.92 29.57
C VAL A 295 2.94 22.09 30.20
N PRO A 296 2.78 22.90 31.26
CA PRO A 296 1.47 23.22 31.80
C PRO A 296 0.59 23.87 30.73
N ASP A 297 -0.70 23.50 30.71
CA ASP A 297 -1.69 24.00 29.77
C ASP A 297 -1.29 23.85 28.29
N LEU A 298 -0.61 22.73 27.95
CA LEU A 298 -0.12 22.48 26.59
C LEU A 298 -1.23 22.58 25.54
N LYS A 299 -2.37 21.91 25.76
CA LYS A 299 -3.51 21.93 24.82
C LYS A 299 -4.02 23.37 24.59
N PRO A 300 -4.42 24.15 25.61
CA PRO A 300 -4.83 25.54 25.41
C PRO A 300 -3.80 26.41 24.68
N LYS A 301 -2.50 26.23 24.98
CA LYS A 301 -1.41 26.94 24.29
C LYS A 301 -1.34 26.59 22.81
N LEU A 302 -1.38 25.30 22.47
CA LEU A 302 -1.37 24.86 21.07
C LEU A 302 -2.64 25.29 20.32
N GLU A 303 -3.82 25.22 20.95
CA GLU A 303 -5.07 25.71 20.34
C GLU A 303 -5.01 27.21 20.06
N ARG A 304 -4.46 28.00 21.00
CA ARG A 304 -4.21 29.43 20.79
C ARG A 304 -3.24 29.66 19.64
N PHE A 305 -2.15 28.90 19.57
CA PHE A 305 -1.18 28.99 18.49
C PHE A 305 -1.84 28.76 17.13
N TYR A 306 -2.49 27.61 16.94
CA TYR A 306 -3.07 27.23 15.65
C TYR A 306 -4.28 28.06 15.23
N SER A 307 -4.99 28.66 16.19
CA SER A 307 -6.09 29.59 15.87
C SER A 307 -5.58 30.95 15.35
N HIS A 308 -4.36 31.36 15.72
CA HIS A 308 -3.84 32.70 15.41
C HIS A 308 -2.69 32.70 14.39
N TYR A 309 -2.00 31.59 14.16
CA TYR A 309 -0.76 31.61 13.37
C TYR A 309 -0.93 32.05 11.90
N ARG A 310 -2.16 32.03 11.38
CA ARG A 310 -2.51 32.49 10.03
C ARG A 310 -2.90 33.97 9.98
N GLN A 311 -3.19 34.60 11.13
CA GLN A 311 -3.71 35.96 11.26
C GLN A 311 -2.61 37.02 11.06
N VAL A 312 -3.03 38.28 10.84
CA VAL A 312 -2.13 39.42 10.56
C VAL A 312 -1.26 39.79 11.77
N ASN A 313 -1.82 39.65 12.98
CA ASN A 313 -1.18 39.96 14.26
C ASN A 313 -0.44 38.75 14.89
N ALA A 314 -0.09 37.74 14.10
CA ALA A 314 0.66 36.58 14.55
C ALA A 314 2.01 36.98 15.19
N THR A 315 2.43 36.24 16.23
CA THR A 315 3.76 36.42 16.85
C THR A 315 4.87 36.04 15.87
N GLU A 316 6.12 36.35 16.21
CA GLU A 316 7.25 36.02 15.33
C GLU A 316 7.37 34.50 15.12
N GLU A 317 7.20 33.71 16.17
CA GLU A 317 7.22 32.23 16.10
C GLU A 317 6.12 31.70 15.18
N MET A 318 4.91 32.27 15.28
CA MET A 318 3.79 31.92 14.40
C MET A 318 4.07 32.24 12.93
N LYS A 319 4.70 33.39 12.65
CA LYS A 319 5.10 33.79 11.30
C LYS A 319 6.16 32.84 10.74
N GLN A 320 7.16 32.47 11.54
CA GLN A 320 8.19 31.49 11.15
C GLN A 320 7.59 30.11 10.86
N TYR A 321 6.64 29.67 11.69
CA TYR A 321 5.89 28.44 11.44
C TYR A 321 5.11 28.53 10.13
N LYS A 322 4.36 29.60 9.89
CA LYS A 322 3.62 29.80 8.63
C LYS A 322 4.56 29.82 7.42
N ALA A 323 5.70 30.49 7.52
CA ALA A 323 6.69 30.57 6.44
C ALA A 323 7.31 29.20 6.10
N SER A 324 7.44 28.30 7.07
CA SER A 324 7.91 26.93 6.80
C SER A 324 6.91 26.03 6.05
N MET A 325 5.67 26.51 5.88
CA MET A 325 4.57 25.79 5.24
C MET A 325 4.35 26.21 3.78
N SER A 326 5.09 27.19 3.27
CA SER A 326 4.86 27.78 1.94
C SER A 326 5.59 27.07 0.80
N SER A 327 6.83 26.63 1.01
CA SER A 327 7.63 25.92 0.01
C SER A 327 8.57 24.91 0.66
N ASN A 328 8.96 23.90 -0.12
CA ASN A 328 9.84 22.81 0.30
C ASN A 328 9.50 22.22 1.69
N THR A 329 8.21 22.01 1.94
CA THR A 329 7.70 21.72 3.29
C THR A 329 8.19 20.38 3.83
N LYS A 330 8.62 19.45 2.96
CA LYS A 330 9.17 18.13 3.33
C LYS A 330 10.65 18.17 3.73
N SER A 331 11.38 19.23 3.40
CA SER A 331 12.80 19.36 3.73
C SER A 331 13.06 19.35 5.24
N LYS A 332 14.25 18.87 5.62
CA LYS A 332 14.75 18.90 7.00
C LYS A 332 14.69 20.31 7.59
N SER A 333 15.13 21.32 6.85
CA SER A 333 15.14 22.71 7.31
C SER A 333 13.73 23.26 7.60
N SER A 334 12.75 22.95 6.75
CA SER A 334 11.36 23.38 6.98
C SER A 334 10.71 22.64 8.15
N ARG A 335 11.00 21.33 8.30
CA ARG A 335 10.56 20.54 9.47
C ARG A 335 11.14 21.09 10.77
N SER A 336 12.46 21.29 10.85
CA SER A 336 13.12 21.88 12.02
C SER A 336 12.59 23.27 12.34
N ARG A 337 12.35 24.12 11.33
CA ARG A 337 11.77 25.47 11.55
C ARG A 337 10.39 25.40 12.21
N ARG A 338 9.53 24.44 11.84
CA ARG A 338 8.22 24.25 12.50
C ARG A 338 8.37 23.86 13.96
N ILE A 339 9.23 22.88 14.22
CA ILE A 339 9.47 22.36 15.56
C ILE A 339 10.02 23.47 16.47
N ASN A 340 11.07 24.16 16.02
CA ASN A 340 11.69 25.26 16.77
C ASN A 340 10.73 26.43 16.99
N SER A 341 9.83 26.72 16.06
CA SER A 341 8.79 27.74 16.26
C SER A 341 7.81 27.35 17.37
N LEU A 342 7.39 26.09 17.44
CA LEU A 342 6.52 25.60 18.52
C LEU A 342 7.24 25.60 19.87
N LEU A 343 8.49 25.13 19.93
CA LEU A 343 9.29 25.13 21.16
C LEU A 343 9.47 26.55 21.73
N LYS A 344 9.83 27.51 20.87
CA LYS A 344 9.97 28.93 21.25
C LYS A 344 8.66 29.51 21.76
N TYR A 345 7.54 29.23 21.09
CA TYR A 345 6.22 29.69 21.52
C TYR A 345 5.81 29.10 22.89
N LEU A 346 6.18 27.85 23.16
CA LEU A 346 5.89 27.17 24.42
C LEU A 346 6.87 27.52 25.54
N ALA A 347 7.82 28.44 25.30
CA ALA A 347 8.89 28.84 26.22
C ALA A 347 9.77 27.66 26.67
N VAL A 348 10.00 26.70 25.78
CA VAL A 348 10.93 25.59 25.98
C VAL A 348 12.30 26.00 25.44
N ASN A 349 13.27 26.20 26.34
CA ASN A 349 14.64 26.63 25.99
C ASN A 349 15.47 25.45 25.47
N LEU A 350 15.12 24.94 24.30
CA LEU A 350 15.88 23.96 23.53
C LEU A 350 15.88 24.40 22.07
N GLU A 351 17.04 24.34 21.42
CA GLU A 351 17.12 24.40 19.96
C GLU A 351 17.37 22.98 19.44
N PHE A 352 16.54 22.56 18.48
CA PHE A 352 16.54 21.22 17.92
C PHE A 352 16.96 21.21 16.45
#